data_AF-A0A420E7G2-F1
#
_entry.id   AF-A0A420E7G2-F1
#
_cell.length_a   1.000
_cell.length_b   1.000
_cell.length_c   1.000
_cell.angle_alpha   90.00
_cell.angle_beta   90.00
_cell.angle_gamma   90.00
#
_symmetry.space_group_name_H-M   'P 1'
#
loop_
_entity.id
_entity.type
_entity.pdbx_description
1 polymer ?
#
loop_
_entity_poly.entity_id
_entity_poly.type
_entity_poly.pdbx_seq_one_letter_code
_entity_poly.pdbx_strand_id
1 'polypeptide(L)'
;MTRRASGQQKALQNLEAFEVWKATQTDEGFKQIVYRGQLNRVEVAKGLGCGKSALNQNPALKKALNALEDELRDKGVLPLLTDSAKKNSDRPKPYDNMANRKLFDSKRVSSLEAENIELKAKVKELESKLERFGELSETLSEMGLMPR
;
A
#
# COMPACT_ATOMS: atom_id res chain seq x y z
N MET A 1 -8.35 -35.18 -18.19
CA MET A 1 -9.10 -33.93 -18.44
C MET A 1 -9.54 -33.34 -17.11
N THR A 2 -8.84 -32.33 -16.57
CA THR A 2 -9.24 -31.69 -15.31
C THR A 2 -10.34 -30.68 -15.59
N ARG A 3 -11.60 -31.07 -15.34
CA ARG A 3 -12.78 -30.20 -15.52
C ARG A 3 -12.62 -29.02 -14.56
N ARG A 4 -12.32 -27.83 -15.09
CA ARG A 4 -12.27 -26.60 -14.28
C ARG A 4 -13.68 -26.32 -13.76
N ALA A 5 -13.86 -26.38 -12.45
CA ALA A 5 -15.12 -25.99 -11.81
C ALA A 5 -15.47 -24.55 -12.19
N SER A 6 -16.74 -24.31 -12.50
CA SER A 6 -17.29 -22.97 -12.77
C SER A 6 -17.07 -22.06 -11.56
N GLY A 7 -17.01 -20.74 -11.78
CA GLY A 7 -16.90 -19.76 -10.70
C GLY A 7 -17.99 -19.91 -9.64
N GLN A 8 -19.21 -20.26 -10.06
CA GLN A 8 -20.32 -20.54 -9.14
C GLN A 8 -20.10 -21.82 -8.31
N GLN A 9 -19.58 -22.88 -8.93
CA GLN A 9 -19.28 -24.13 -8.22
C GLN A 9 -18.15 -23.92 -7.21
N LYS A 10 -17.12 -23.15 -7.56
CA LYS A 10 -16.06 -22.78 -6.62
C LYS A 10 -16.58 -21.92 -5.47
N ALA A 11 -17.53 -21.02 -5.73
CA ALA A 11 -18.15 -20.22 -4.68
C ALA A 11 -18.91 -21.11 -3.67
N LEU A 12 -19.65 -22.11 -4.14
CA LEU A 12 -20.31 -23.09 -3.27
C LEU A 12 -19.30 -23.92 -2.48
N GLN A 13 -18.26 -24.45 -3.13
CA GLN A 13 -17.21 -25.21 -2.46
C GLN A 13 -16.51 -24.42 -1.36
N ASN A 14 -16.24 -23.13 -1.58
CA ASN A 14 -15.62 -22.27 -0.57
C ASN A 14 -16.54 -22.04 0.64
N LEU A 15 -17.86 -22.06 0.44
CA LEU A 15 -18.84 -21.91 1.53
C LEU A 15 -18.96 -23.21 2.33
N GLU A 16 -19.03 -24.36 1.65
CA GLU A 16 -19.02 -25.67 2.32
C GLU A 16 -17.73 -25.87 3.12
N ALA A 17 -16.58 -25.56 2.53
CA ALA A 17 -15.29 -25.58 3.22
C ALA A 17 -15.29 -24.65 4.45
N PHE A 18 -16.02 -23.53 4.40
CA PHE A 18 -16.14 -22.61 5.52
C PHE A 18 -16.96 -23.16 6.67
N GLU A 19 -18.09 -23.81 6.40
CA GLU A 19 -18.88 -24.44 7.46
C GLU A 19 -18.11 -25.59 8.13
N VAL A 20 -17.42 -26.41 7.34
CA VAL A 20 -16.56 -27.48 7.87
C VAL A 20 -15.43 -26.89 8.71
N TRP A 21 -14.72 -25.89 8.19
CA TRP A 21 -13.64 -25.24 8.92
C TRP A 21 -14.15 -24.61 10.22
N LYS A 22 -15.26 -23.86 10.19
CA LYS A 22 -15.91 -23.27 11.36
C LYS A 22 -16.19 -24.32 12.45
N ALA A 23 -16.69 -25.50 12.06
CA ALA A 23 -17.01 -26.59 12.99
C ALA A 23 -15.77 -27.25 13.61
N THR A 24 -14.60 -27.17 12.95
CA THR A 24 -13.35 -27.73 13.48
C THR A 24 -12.62 -26.79 14.44
N GLN A 25 -13.00 -25.51 14.49
CA GLN A 25 -12.34 -24.53 15.35
C GLN A 25 -12.98 -24.45 16.73
N THR A 26 -12.15 -24.20 17.73
CA THR A 26 -12.57 -23.88 19.10
C THR A 26 -12.53 -22.37 19.31
N ASP A 27 -13.24 -21.89 20.34
CA ASP A 27 -13.21 -20.49 20.75
C ASP A 27 -11.77 -20.00 21.01
N GLU A 28 -10.91 -20.84 21.61
CA GLU A 28 -9.50 -20.51 21.84
C GLU A 28 -8.69 -20.46 20.53
N GLY A 29 -9.00 -21.33 19.58
CA GLY A 29 -8.42 -21.28 18.23
C GLY A 29 -8.77 -19.98 17.50
N PHE A 30 -10.00 -19.50 17.65
CA PHE A 30 -10.40 -18.20 17.10
C PHE A 30 -9.64 -17.03 17.73
N LYS A 31 -9.35 -17.07 19.04
CA LYS A 31 -8.54 -16.02 19.71
C LYS A 31 -7.14 -15.88 19.11
N GLN A 32 -6.51 -16.99 18.75
CA GLN A 32 -5.15 -16.99 18.18
C GLN A 32 -5.06 -16.30 16.81
N ILE A 33 -6.18 -16.25 16.08
CA ILE A 33 -6.25 -15.65 14.74
C ILE A 33 -6.96 -14.30 14.73
N VAL A 34 -7.16 -13.65 15.88
CA VAL A 34 -7.70 -12.30 15.96
C VAL A 34 -6.68 -11.28 15.46
N TYR A 35 -7.11 -10.42 14.55
CA TYR A 35 -6.30 -9.33 14.02
C TYR A 35 -7.14 -8.06 13.88
N ARG A 36 -6.73 -6.99 14.59
CA ARG A 36 -7.40 -5.67 14.55
C ARG A 36 -8.93 -5.73 14.80
N GLY A 37 -9.37 -6.60 15.71
CA GLY A 37 -10.78 -6.74 16.10
C GLY A 37 -11.66 -7.57 15.17
N GLN A 38 -11.06 -8.30 14.22
CA GLN A 38 -11.72 -9.23 13.31
C GLN A 38 -10.89 -10.51 13.16
N LEU A 39 -11.44 -11.54 12.53
CA LEU A 39 -10.65 -12.73 12.20
C LEU A 39 -9.66 -12.40 11.08
N ASN A 40 -8.42 -12.87 11.23
CA ASN A 40 -7.38 -12.66 10.22
C ASN A 40 -7.75 -13.34 8.91
N ARG A 41 -8.09 -12.53 7.89
CA ARG A 41 -8.50 -13.00 6.56
C ARG A 41 -7.44 -13.88 5.87
N VAL A 42 -6.16 -13.73 6.18
CA VAL A 42 -5.10 -14.57 5.62
C VAL A 42 -5.14 -15.96 6.24
N GLU A 43 -5.26 -16.06 7.57
CA GLU A 43 -5.34 -17.34 8.27
C GLU A 43 -6.65 -18.07 7.96
N VAL A 44 -7.77 -17.34 7.89
CA VAL A 44 -9.05 -17.90 7.44
C VAL A 44 -8.92 -18.45 6.02
N ALA A 45 -8.37 -17.69 5.07
CA ALA A 45 -8.20 -18.16 3.69
C ALA A 45 -7.32 -19.42 3.60
N LYS A 46 -6.25 -19.50 4.40
CA LYS A 46 -5.42 -20.71 4.51
C LYS A 46 -6.20 -21.90 5.05
N GLY A 47 -6.97 -21.72 6.12
CA GLY A 47 -7.81 -22.77 6.72
C GLY A 47 -8.87 -23.32 5.76
N LEU A 48 -9.40 -22.46 4.88
CA LEU A 48 -10.36 -22.84 3.85
C LEU A 48 -9.72 -23.42 2.58
N GLY A 49 -8.40 -23.30 2.41
CA GLY A 49 -7.71 -23.66 1.17
C GLY A 49 -8.11 -22.79 -0.03
N CYS A 50 -8.56 -21.55 0.20
CA CYS A 50 -9.00 -20.64 -0.86
C CYS A 50 -8.15 -19.36 -0.92
N GLY A 51 -8.21 -18.64 -2.04
CA GLY A 51 -7.55 -17.34 -2.15
C GLY A 51 -8.27 -16.28 -1.30
N LYS A 52 -7.52 -15.33 -0.71
CA LYS A 52 -8.09 -14.21 0.07
C LYS A 52 -9.19 -13.44 -0.68
N SER A 53 -9.11 -13.36 -2.01
CA SER A 53 -10.14 -12.73 -2.85
C SER A 53 -11.51 -13.41 -2.74
N ALA A 54 -11.56 -14.73 -2.52
CA ALA A 54 -12.81 -15.48 -2.39
C ALA A 54 -13.65 -14.98 -1.20
N LEU A 55 -13.01 -14.62 -0.09
CA LEU A 55 -13.67 -14.05 1.10
C LEU A 55 -14.38 -12.73 0.81
N ASN A 56 -13.93 -11.98 -0.21
CA ASN A 56 -14.51 -10.69 -0.58
C ASN A 56 -15.48 -10.77 -1.76
N GLN A 57 -15.20 -11.65 -2.73
CA GLN A 57 -15.97 -11.76 -3.97
C GLN A 57 -17.20 -12.66 -3.83
N ASN A 58 -17.16 -13.66 -2.96
CA ASN A 58 -18.31 -14.53 -2.71
C ASN A 58 -19.23 -13.89 -1.66
N PRO A 59 -20.41 -13.36 -2.04
CA PRO A 59 -21.29 -12.65 -1.11
C PRO A 59 -21.81 -13.56 0.02
N ALA A 60 -22.05 -14.83 -0.28
CA ALA A 60 -22.55 -15.79 0.70
C ALA A 60 -21.48 -16.11 1.75
N LEU A 61 -20.25 -16.35 1.32
CA LEU A 61 -19.11 -16.57 2.21
C LEU A 61 -18.80 -15.34 3.06
N LYS A 62 -18.86 -14.14 2.48
CA LYS A 62 -18.70 -12.89 3.21
C LYS A 62 -19.76 -12.73 4.30
N LYS A 63 -21.02 -13.04 4.00
CA LYS A 63 -22.12 -12.98 4.97
C LYS A 63 -21.92 -13.99 6.10
N ALA A 64 -21.57 -15.23 5.78
CA ALA A 64 -21.30 -16.28 6.78
C ALA A 64 -20.12 -15.93 7.70
N LEU A 65 -19.05 -15.35 7.13
CA LEU A 65 -17.89 -14.90 7.88
C LEU A 65 -18.22 -13.74 8.84
N ASN A 66 -19.03 -12.77 8.40
CA ASN A 66 -19.49 -11.69 9.27
C ASN A 66 -20.37 -12.22 10.41
N ALA A 67 -21.30 -13.13 10.11
CA ALA A 67 -22.17 -13.75 11.12
C ALA A 67 -21.35 -14.53 12.17
N LEU A 68 -20.33 -15.28 11.74
CA LEU A 68 -19.40 -15.95 12.66
C LEU A 68 -18.69 -14.93 13.56
N GLU A 69 -18.23 -13.80 13.01
CA GLU A 69 -17.58 -12.78 13.84
C GLU A 69 -18.53 -12.14 14.85
N ASP A 70 -19.79 -11.95 14.49
CA ASP A 70 -20.81 -11.43 15.41
C ASP A 70 -21.10 -12.45 16.53
N GLU A 71 -21.27 -13.73 16.19
CA GLU A 71 -21.40 -14.81 17.18
C GLU A 71 -20.20 -14.86 18.14
N LEU A 72 -18.98 -14.69 17.63
CA LEU A 72 -17.76 -14.68 18.44
C LEU A 72 -17.65 -13.43 19.33
N ARG A 73 -18.25 -12.30 18.93
CA ARG A 73 -18.35 -11.10 19.80
C ARG A 73 -19.36 -11.32 20.91
N ASP A 74 -20.50 -11.94 20.61
CA ASP A 74 -21.52 -12.27 21.60
C ASP A 74 -20.99 -13.24 22.66
N LYS A 75 -20.11 -14.16 22.25
CA LYS A 75 -19.37 -15.07 23.15
C LYS A 75 -18.19 -14.42 23.89
N GLY A 76 -17.85 -13.17 23.58
CA GLY A 76 -16.69 -12.48 24.16
C GLY A 76 -15.32 -12.99 23.68
N VAL A 77 -15.28 -13.76 22.60
CA VAL A 77 -14.04 -14.26 21.98
C VAL A 77 -13.35 -13.17 21.16
N LEU A 78 -14.13 -12.40 20.39
CA LEU A 78 -13.67 -11.22 19.68
C LEU A 78 -13.94 -9.97 20.51
N PRO A 79 -13.02 -8.97 20.51
CA PRO A 79 -13.29 -7.69 21.15
C PRO A 79 -14.47 -7.00 20.45
N LEU A 80 -15.26 -6.25 21.23
CA LEU A 80 -16.35 -5.44 20.70
C LEU A 80 -15.83 -4.50 19.61
N LEU A 81 -16.63 -4.30 18.56
CA LEU A 81 -16.33 -3.30 17.55
C LEU A 81 -16.30 -1.93 18.25
N THR A 82 -15.11 -1.38 18.44
CA THR A 82 -14.91 0.00 18.89
C THR A 82 -15.68 0.94 17.95
N ASP A 83 -16.17 2.07 18.47
CA ASP A 83 -17.01 3.01 17.68
C ASP A 83 -16.31 3.52 16.40
N SER A 84 -14.98 3.46 16.35
CA SER A 84 -14.17 3.73 15.16
C SER A 84 -14.33 2.67 14.06
N ALA A 85 -14.66 1.42 14.38
CA ALA A 85 -14.92 0.35 13.43
C ALA A 85 -16.36 0.40 12.88
N LYS A 86 -17.37 0.68 13.72
CA LYS A 86 -18.77 0.87 13.29
C LYS A 86 -18.94 2.08 12.37
N LYS A 87 -18.20 3.16 12.59
CA LYS A 87 -18.19 4.34 11.69
C LYS A 87 -17.52 4.10 10.32
N ASN A 88 -16.74 3.02 10.18
CA ASN A 88 -16.02 2.69 8.93
C ASN A 88 -16.76 1.67 8.04
N SER A 89 -17.82 1.02 8.50
CA SER A 89 -18.63 0.12 7.66
C SER A 89 -19.60 0.88 6.75
N ASP A 90 -20.01 2.08 7.15
CA ASP A 90 -21.01 2.91 6.46
C ASP A 90 -20.38 3.99 5.57
N ARG A 91 -19.06 4.14 5.62
CA ARG A 91 -18.32 5.05 4.74
C ARG A 91 -17.30 4.23 3.97
N PRO A 92 -17.35 4.18 2.62
CA PRO A 92 -16.24 3.63 1.87
C PRO A 92 -14.99 4.38 2.31
N LYS A 93 -14.00 3.66 2.86
CA LYS A 93 -12.68 4.24 3.15
C LYS A 93 -12.28 4.97 1.87
N PRO A 94 -12.09 6.31 1.88
CA PRO A 94 -11.50 6.96 0.73
C PRO A 94 -10.14 6.29 0.57
N TYR A 95 -10.00 5.54 -0.52
CA TYR A 95 -8.74 4.90 -0.87
C TYR A 95 -7.78 6.04 -1.14
N ASP A 96 -6.98 6.39 -0.14
CA ASP A 96 -6.03 7.48 -0.24
C ASP A 96 -4.83 7.03 -1.07
N ASN A 97 -5.05 6.97 -2.38
CA ASN A 97 -4.01 6.84 -3.39
C ASN A 97 -2.96 7.95 -3.29
N MET A 98 -3.25 9.05 -2.58
CA MET A 98 -2.31 10.15 -2.42
C MET A 98 -1.19 9.80 -1.45
N ALA A 99 -1.35 8.85 -0.53
CA ALA A 99 -0.27 8.50 0.41
C ALA A 99 0.97 7.94 -0.33
N ASN A 100 0.75 6.99 -1.26
CA ASN A 100 1.83 6.47 -2.10
C ASN A 100 2.33 7.53 -3.08
N ARG A 101 1.42 8.33 -3.68
CA ARG A 101 1.77 9.40 -4.61
C ARG A 101 2.67 10.46 -3.95
N LYS A 102 2.33 10.92 -2.74
CA LYS A 102 3.11 11.87 -1.94
C LYS A 102 4.51 11.35 -1.64
N LEU A 103 4.66 10.04 -1.40
CA LEU A 103 5.96 9.43 -1.12
C LEU A 103 6.86 9.39 -2.37
N PHE A 104 6.29 9.11 -3.55
CA PHE A 104 7.01 9.22 -4.82
C PHE A 104 7.33 10.67 -5.20
N ASP A 105 6.37 11.57 -5.02
CA ASP A 105 6.55 12.99 -5.32
C ASP A 105 7.62 13.62 -4.41
N SER A 106 7.64 13.27 -3.11
CA SER A 106 8.70 13.71 -2.18
C SER A 106 10.09 13.24 -2.62
N LYS A 107 10.25 11.97 -3.04
CA LYS A 107 11.53 11.48 -3.55
C LYS A 107 11.96 12.22 -4.82
N ARG A 108 11.03 12.43 -5.75
CA ARG A 108 11.30 13.17 -6.99
C ARG A 108 11.70 14.62 -6.72
N VAL A 109 11.03 15.29 -5.78
CA VAL A 109 11.35 16.65 -5.37
C VAL A 109 12.77 16.71 -4.77
N SER A 110 13.11 15.82 -3.83
CA SER A 110 14.45 15.80 -3.25
C SER A 110 15.56 15.54 -4.27
N SER A 111 15.33 14.65 -5.25
CA SER A 111 16.30 14.43 -6.34
C SER A 111 16.45 15.67 -7.23
N LEU A 112 15.35 16.33 -7.59
CA LEU A 112 15.39 17.55 -8.41
C LEU A 112 16.03 18.72 -7.66
N GLU A 113 15.81 18.85 -6.35
CA GLU A 113 16.45 19.87 -5.52
C GLU A 113 17.97 19.69 -5.47
N ALA A 114 18.44 18.44 -5.30
CA ALA A 114 19.87 18.14 -5.33
C ALA A 114 20.51 18.48 -6.69
N GLU A 115 19.86 18.09 -7.79
CA GLU A 115 20.33 18.40 -9.15
C GLU A 115 20.33 19.92 -9.41
N ASN A 116 19.32 20.64 -8.92
CA ASN A 116 19.25 22.09 -9.07
C ASN A 116 20.39 22.81 -8.32
N ILE A 117 20.72 22.34 -7.12
CA ILE A 117 21.86 22.86 -6.34
C ILE A 117 23.17 22.60 -7.09
N GLU A 118 23.37 21.39 -7.60
CA GLU A 118 24.57 21.04 -8.35
C GLU A 118 24.71 21.86 -9.64
N LEU A 119 23.62 22.01 -10.40
CA LEU A 119 23.61 22.82 -11.62
C LEU A 119 23.90 24.29 -11.32
N LYS A 120 23.30 24.87 -10.26
CA LYS A 120 23.59 26.24 -9.84
C LYS A 120 25.05 26.42 -9.44
N ALA A 121 25.65 25.45 -8.76
CA ALA A 121 27.07 25.49 -8.43
C ALA A 121 27.96 25.48 -9.69
N LYS A 122 27.65 24.61 -10.66
CA LYS A 122 28.35 24.56 -11.95
C LYS A 122 28.23 25.86 -12.74
N VAL A 123 27.03 26.46 -12.80
CA VAL A 123 26.81 27.75 -13.46
C VAL A 123 27.70 28.82 -12.83
N LYS A 124 27.69 28.94 -11.50
CA LYS A 124 28.52 29.90 -10.79
C LYS A 124 30.02 29.70 -11.06
N GLU A 125 30.48 28.45 -11.08
CA GLU A 125 31.89 28.14 -11.38
C GLU A 125 32.29 28.55 -12.80
N LEU A 126 31.41 28.31 -13.78
CA LEU A 126 31.62 28.69 -15.17
C LEU A 126 31.61 30.21 -15.35
N GLU A 127 30.68 30.92 -14.69
CA GLU A 127 30.64 32.38 -14.66
C GLU A 127 31.95 32.96 -14.11
N SER A 128 32.44 32.46 -12.97
CA SER A 128 33.73 32.89 -12.42
C SER A 128 34.94 32.55 -13.30
N LYS A 129 34.87 31.51 -14.14
CA LYS A 129 35.92 31.24 -15.14
C LYS A 129 35.85 32.25 -16.28
N LEU A 130 34.65 32.54 -16.78
CA LEU A 130 34.44 33.52 -17.85
C LEU A 130 34.89 34.92 -17.43
N GLU A 131 34.58 35.34 -16.20
CA GLU A 131 35.01 36.62 -15.64
C GLU A 131 36.55 36.74 -15.65
N ARG A 132 37.26 35.72 -15.12
CA ARG A 132 38.74 35.68 -15.14
C ARG A 132 39.33 35.71 -16.54
N PHE A 133 38.70 35.04 -17.52
CA PHE A 133 39.13 35.12 -18.91
C PHE A 133 38.88 36.51 -19.51
N GLY A 134 37.81 37.17 -19.11
CA GLY A 134 37.53 38.57 -19.47
C GLY A 134 38.61 39.52 -18.99
N GLU A 135 38.97 39.45 -17.70
CA GLU A 135 40.06 40.23 -17.11
C GLU A 135 41.41 39.97 -17.82
N LEU A 136 41.70 38.70 -18.12
CA LEU A 136 42.91 38.34 -18.88
C LEU A 136 42.90 38.91 -20.30
N SER A 137 41.75 38.87 -20.98
CA SER A 137 41.61 39.45 -22.32
C SER A 137 41.77 40.97 -22.31
N GLU A 138 41.29 41.65 -21.26
CA GLU A 138 41.44 43.10 -21.08
C GLU A 138 42.91 43.47 -20.89
N THR A 139 43.62 42.82 -19.97
CA THR A 139 45.06 43.04 -19.76
C THR A 139 45.91 42.74 -21.00
N LEU A 140 45.60 41.69 -21.76
CA LEU A 140 46.28 41.38 -23.02
C LEU A 140 46.00 42.44 -24.10
N SER A 141 44.79 43.00 -24.12
CA SER A 141 44.43 44.11 -25.01
C SER A 141 45.19 45.39 -24.64
N GLU A 142 45.27 45.71 -23.35
CA GLU A 142 46.04 46.85 -22.82
C GLU A 142 47.54 46.75 -23.14
N MET A 143 48.11 45.55 -23.03
CA MET A 143 49.51 45.29 -23.39
C MET A 143 49.75 45.22 -24.92
N GLY A 144 48.71 45.35 -25.75
CA GLY A 144 48.82 45.29 -27.21
C GLY A 144 49.18 43.90 -27.76
N LEU A 145 48.93 42.84 -26.99
CA LEU A 145 49.29 41.46 -27.30
C LEU A 145 48.13 40.63 -27.89
N MET A 146 46.96 41.22 -28.10
CA MET A 146 45.81 40.54 -28.71
C MET A 146 46.01 40.34 -30.22
N PRO A 147 45.92 39.10 -30.76
CA PRO A 147 45.89 38.84 -32.18
C PRO A 147 44.65 39.49 -32.82
N ARG A 148 44.81 40.09 -34.01
CA ARG A 148 43.69 40.58 -34.83
C ARG A 148 42.97 39.47 -35.55
#